data_AF-A0A9D7VHX8-F1
#
_entry.id   AF-A0A9D7VHX8-F1
#
_cell.length_a   1.000
_cell.length_b   1.000
_cell.length_c   1.000
_cell.angle_alpha   90.00
_cell.angle_beta   90.00
_cell.angle_gamma   90.00
#
_symmetry.space_group_name_H-M   'P 1'
#
loop_
_entity.id
_entity.type
_entity.pdbx_description
1 polymer ?
#
loop_
_entity_poly.entity_id
_entity_poly.type
_entity_poly.pdbx_seq_one_letter_code
_entity_poly.pdbx_strand_id
1 'polypeptide(L)' 'MSAVIELARPKFCQGQKVEFIGGLGTIIQCCRNSGNWSYLVEMEMGIEPEMGRIGCETTILLFETDIILLEDYPLAA' A
#
# COMPACT_ATOMS: atom_id res chain seq x y z
N MET A 1 18.63 23.82 -19.83
CA MET A 1 17.45 23.82 -18.94
C MET A 1 17.61 22.67 -17.98
N SER A 2 18.09 22.94 -16.76
CA SER A 2 18.15 21.92 -15.71
C SER A 2 16.72 21.64 -15.30
N ALA A 3 16.20 20.45 -15.66
CA ALA A 3 14.93 20.00 -15.14
C ALA A 3 15.08 19.95 -13.62
N VAL A 4 14.42 20.89 -12.94
CA VAL A 4 14.20 20.79 -11.51
C VAL A 4 13.35 19.54 -11.38
N ILE A 5 14.00 18.43 -11.01
CA ILE A 5 13.29 17.21 -10.67
C ILE A 5 12.55 17.63 -9.41
N GLU A 6 11.30 18.08 -9.55
CA GLU A 6 10.43 18.16 -8.40
C GLU A 6 10.52 16.77 -7.78
N LEU A 7 11.12 16.70 -6.59
CA LEU A 7 11.04 15.53 -5.73
C LEU A 7 9.57 15.43 -5.34
N ALA A 8 8.74 14.97 -6.29
CA ALA A 8 7.32 14.83 -6.11
C ALA A 8 7.16 13.84 -4.97
N ARG A 9 6.59 14.32 -3.87
CA ARG A 9 6.42 13.53 -2.66
C ARG A 9 5.52 12.33 -2.96
N PRO A 10 5.70 11.21 -2.26
CA PRO A 10 4.79 10.09 -2.42
C PRO A 10 3.39 10.50 -1.90
N LYS A 11 2.34 10.05 -2.59
CA LYS A 11 0.95 10.24 -2.13
C LYS A 11 0.69 9.54 -0.79
N PHE A 12 1.26 8.35 -0.62
CA PHE A 12 1.19 7.58 0.62
C PHE A 12 2.54 7.53 1.34
N CYS A 13 2.49 7.42 2.66
CA CYS A 13 3.65 7.34 3.54
C CYS A 13 3.75 5.96 4.19
N GLN A 14 4.97 5.54 4.52
CA GLN A 14 5.20 4.35 5.33
C GLN A 14 4.41 4.41 6.65
N GLY A 15 3.81 3.29 7.03
CA GLY A 15 2.93 3.15 8.19
C GLY A 15 1.46 3.51 7.94
N GLN A 16 1.10 4.06 6.77
CA GLN A 16 -0.30 4.35 6.48
C GLN A 16 -1.09 3.09 6.14
N LYS A 17 -2.30 2.98 6.69
CA LYS A 17 -3.29 1.99 6.26
C LYS A 17 -3.94 2.43 4.96
N VAL A 18 -4.08 1.47 4.05
CA VAL A 18 -4.62 1.68 2.72
C VAL A 18 -5.54 0.54 2.32
N GLU A 19 -6.45 0.83 1.40
CA GLU A 19 -7.29 -0.14 0.73
C GLU A 19 -6.82 -0.31 -0.72
N PHE A 20 -6.91 -1.53 -1.24
CA PHE A 20 -6.61 -1.86 -2.63
C PHE A 20 -7.46 -3.05 -3.08
N ILE A 21 -7.42 -3.37 -4.37
CA ILE A 21 -8.11 -4.56 -4.91
C ILE A 21 -7.44 -5.82 -4.35
N GLY A 22 -8.04 -6.40 -3.31
CA GLY A 22 -7.48 -7.52 -2.55
C GLY A 22 -7.65 -7.38 -1.04
N GLY A 23 -7.93 -6.17 -0.53
CA GLY A 23 -8.26 -5.93 0.87
C GLY A 23 -7.54 -4.71 1.44
N LEU A 24 -7.22 -4.81 2.73
CA LEU A 24 -6.54 -3.77 3.49
C LEU A 24 -5.07 -4.14 3.72
N GLY A 25 -4.23 -3.12 3.81
CA GLY A 25 -2.83 -3.30 4.14
C GLY A 25 -2.18 -2.04 4.66
N THR A 26 -0.91 -2.16 5.04
CA THR A 26 -0.08 -1.07 5.54
C THR A 26 1.09 -0.82 4.60
N ILE A 27 1.32 0.44 4.23
CA ILE A 27 2.49 0.81 3.42
C ILE A 27 3.75 0.55 4.23
N ILE A 28 4.63 -0.33 3.77
CA ILE A 28 5.92 -0.58 4.41
C ILE A 28 7.09 0.09 3.67
N GLN A 29 6.94 0.39 2.38
CA GLN A 29 7.97 1.11 1.61
C GLN A 29 7.37 1.89 0.43
N CYS A 30 7.88 3.10 0.19
CA CYS A 30 7.55 3.92 -0.97
C CYS A 30 8.71 3.92 -1.96
N CYS A 31 8.48 3.45 -3.18
CA CYS A 31 9.50 3.31 -4.23
C CYS A 31 9.21 4.29 -5.38
N ARG A 32 10.16 5.18 -5.68
CA ARG A 32 10.08 6.06 -6.85
C ARG A 32 10.73 5.37 -8.04
N ASN A 33 10.01 5.21 -9.15
CA ASN A 33 10.56 4.64 -10.37
C ASN A 33 10.16 5.48 -11.60
N SER A 34 11.15 6.07 -12.27
CA SER A 34 10.98 6.85 -13.52
C SER A 34 9.81 7.85 -13.51
N GLY A 35 9.61 8.55 -12.37
CA GLY A 35 8.54 9.54 -12.20
C GLY A 35 7.24 9.01 -11.60
N ASN A 36 7.07 7.69 -11.51
CA ASN A 36 5.92 7.04 -10.87
C ASN A 36 6.26 6.59 -9.45
N TRP A 37 5.22 6.37 -8.64
CA TRP A 37 5.33 5.77 -7.31
C TRP A 37 4.73 4.36 -7.30
N SER A 38 5.47 3.44 -6.71
CA SER A 38 5.02 2.11 -6.35
C SER A 38 5.19 1.93 -4.84
N TYR A 39 4.35 1.11 -4.23
CA TYR A 39 4.30 0.94 -2.79
C TYR A 39 4.35 -0.54 -2.46
N LEU A 40 5.23 -0.89 -1.54
CA LEU A 40 5.21 -2.21 -0.94
C LEU A 40 4.21 -2.15 0.22
N VAL A 41 3.20 -3.01 0.16
CA VAL A 41 2.08 -3.05 1.11
C VAL A 41 2.11 -4.39 1.82
N GLU A 42 2.14 -4.37 3.15
CA GLU A 42 1.95 -5.55 3.97
C GLU A 42 0.47 -5.74 4.24
N MET A 43 -0.07 -6.90 3.88
CA MET A 43 -1.49 -7.23 4.08
C MET A 43 -1.77 -7.57 5.54
N GLU A 44 -2.97 -7.25 6.03
CA GLU A 44 -3.38 -7.68 7.36
C GLU A 44 -3.46 -9.21 7.41
N MET A 45 -2.65 -9.82 8.28
CA MET A 45 -2.66 -11.26 8.51
C MET A 45 -3.91 -11.63 9.31
N GLY A 46 -4.87 -12.25 8.63
CA GLY A 46 -5.98 -12.93 9.30
C GLY A 46 -5.52 -14.14 10.11
N ILE A 47 -6.47 -14.76 10.83
CA ILE A 47 -6.24 -16.01 11.56
C ILE A 47 -5.67 -17.04 10.59
N GLU A 48 -4.56 -17.66 10.98
CA GLU A 48 -3.95 -18.71 10.17
C GLU A 48 -4.93 -19.89 10.03
N PRO A 49 -5.28 -20.31 8.81
CA PRO A 49 -6.18 -21.45 8.62
C PRO A 49 -5.53 -22.74 9.11
N GLU A 50 -6.33 -23.63 9.69
CA GLU A 50 -5.89 -24.91 10.27
C GLU A 50 -5.16 -25.81 9.26
N MET A 51 -5.50 -25.72 7.97
CA MET A 51 -4.80 -26.38 6.87
C MET A 51 -5.09 -25.67 5.52
N GLY A 52 -4.19 -25.78 4.54
CA GLY A 52 -4.45 -25.39 3.14
C GLY A 52 -3.89 -24.03 2.68
N ARG A 53 -3.06 -23.36 3.49
CA ARG A 53 -2.30 -22.19 3.01
C ARG A 53 -1.11 -22.66 2.16
N ILE A 54 -1.11 -22.28 0.88
CA ILE A 54 0.05 -22.47 -0.01
C ILE A 54 0.70 -21.09 -0.19
N GLY A 55 1.81 -20.87 0.50
CA GLY A 55 2.58 -19.62 0.46
C GLY A 55 2.49 -18.79 1.75
N CYS A 56 3.54 -18.01 2.00
CA CYS A 56 3.70 -17.10 3.14
C CYS A 56 3.84 -15.62 2.70
N GLU A 57 3.51 -15.32 1.44
CA GLU A 57 3.64 -13.98 0.89
C GLU A 57 2.61 -13.05 1.56
N THR A 58 3.11 -12.17 2.42
CA THR A 58 2.31 -11.17 3.15
C THR A 58 2.46 -9.77 2.57
N THR A 59 3.32 -9.61 1.56
CA THR A 59 3.65 -8.31 0.96
C THR A 59 3.34 -8.30 -0.52
N ILE A 60 2.80 -7.18 -1.01
CA ILE A 60 2.47 -6.95 -2.41
C ILE A 60 3.04 -5.62 -2.86
N LEU A 61 3.53 -5.57 -4.10
CA LEU A 61 3.97 -4.33 -4.74
C LEU A 61 2.83 -3.79 -5.60
N LEU A 62 2.36 -2.59 -5.30
CA LEU A 62 1.22 -1.94 -5.97
C LEU A 62 1.61 -0.60 -6.57
N PHE A 63 0.95 -0.17 -7.63
CA PHE A 63 1.10 1.19 -8.16
C PHE A 63 0.24 2.17 -7.37
N GLU A 64 0.61 3.46 -7.41
CA GLU A 64 -0.16 4.53 -6.77
C GLU A 64 -1.65 4.55 -7.16
N THR A 65 -1.96 4.13 -8.41
CA THR A 65 -3.33 4.08 -8.95
C THR A 65 -4.18 2.96 -8.38
N ASP A 66 -3.57 1.93 -7.80
CA ASP A 66 -4.26 0.74 -7.29
C ASP A 66 -4.59 0.85 -5.80
N ILE A 67 -4.24 1.98 -5.17
CA ILE A 67 -4.30 2.21 -3.72
C ILE A 67 -5.21 3.40 -3.42
N ILE A 68 -6.05 3.24 -2.39
CA ILE A 68 -6.96 4.25 -1.85
C ILE A 68 -6.62 4.46 -0.37
N LEU A 69 -6.74 5.69 0.13
CA LEU A 69 -6.59 5.97 1.56
C LEU A 69 -7.77 5.33 2.31
N LEU A 70 -7.48 4.52 3.33
CA LEU A 70 -8.51 4.02 4.22
C LEU A 70 -9.01 5.18 5.09
N GLU A 71 -10.15 5.77 4.73
CA GLU A 71 -10.79 6.79 5.55
C GLU A 71 -11.50 6.11 6.72
N ASP A 72 -11.18 6.55 7.95
CA ASP A 72 -11.90 6.14 9.16
C ASP A 72 -13.30 6.77 9.10
N TYR A 73 -14.25 6.11 8.45
CA TYR A 73 -15.64 6.55 8.47
C TYR A 73 -16.18 6.36 9.89
N PRO A 74 -16.59 7.42 10.61
CA PRO A 74 -17.29 7.24 11.87
C PRO A 74 -18.61 6.53 11.55
N LEU A 75 -18.75 5.30 12.05
CA LEU A 75 -20.04 4.62 12.12
C LEU A 75 -21.03 5.54 12.83
N ALA A 76 -22.06 5.98 12.11
CA ALA A 76 -23.18 6.66 12.70
C ALA A 76 -23.73 5.82 13.86
N ALA A 77 -23.72 6.41 15.06
CA ALA A 77 -24.33 5.87 16.27
C ALA A 77 -25.87 5.97 16.20
#